data_AF-A0A399YT47-F1
#
_entry.id   AF-A0A399YT47-F1
#
_cell.length_a   1.000
_cell.length_b   1.000
_cell.length_c   1.000
_cell.angle_alpha   90.00
_cell.angle_beta   90.00
_cell.angle_gamma   90.00
#
_symmetry.space_group_name_H-M   'P 1'
#
loop_
_entity.id
_entity.type
_entity.pdbx_description
1 polymer ?
#
loop_
_entity_poly.entity_id
_entity_poly.type
_entity_poly.pdbx_seq_one_letter_code
_entity_poly.pdbx_strand_id
1 'polypeptide(L)'
;MTADRRPQPVSRRLPSGGRLLTAIVPALLLLAFALRVHRIGEQRVWWDEGWSVWVARFSSLDILRQTGNDVHPPLYFELLHLWRALSGDEEAALRLLSAFFGVLTVALTYALGRRMARGTLSSGFATLAGLLAALFLAVSRFAIAWSQEIRMYALAMLLGLLLTSPGCGNCAWRPTGDASSRAGPGCNFSSWRCFCPGRSTLRAAFSARPRPRPSLWAIFSTSTGRC
;
A
#
# COMPACT_ATOMS: atom_id res chain seq x y z
N MET A 1 -45.33 -3.56 54.21
CA MET A 1 -44.49 -2.83 53.23
C MET A 1 -43.14 -3.53 53.13
N THR A 2 -43.05 -4.60 52.34
CA THR A 2 -41.80 -5.30 52.04
C THR A 2 -41.28 -4.78 50.72
N ALA A 3 -40.18 -4.04 50.74
CA ALA A 3 -39.56 -3.48 49.55
C ALA A 3 -39.00 -4.61 48.66
N ASP A 4 -39.56 -4.74 47.46
CA ASP A 4 -39.06 -5.58 46.36
C ASP A 4 -37.66 -5.09 45.95
N ARG A 5 -36.61 -5.67 46.54
CA ARG A 5 -35.22 -5.46 46.09
C ARG A 5 -34.92 -6.46 44.99
N ARG A 6 -35.26 -6.10 43.74
CA ARG A 6 -34.77 -6.86 42.59
C ARG A 6 -33.24 -6.77 42.52
N PRO A 7 -32.53 -7.90 42.41
CA PRO A 7 -31.08 -7.88 42.25
C PRO A 7 -30.73 -7.18 40.94
N GLN A 8 -29.94 -6.10 41.03
CA GLN A 8 -29.43 -5.37 39.87
C GLN A 8 -28.51 -6.31 39.07
N PRO A 9 -28.66 -6.40 37.74
CA PRO A 9 -27.77 -7.22 36.93
C PRO A 9 -26.35 -6.68 37.05
N VAL A 10 -25.45 -7.49 37.61
CA VAL A 10 -24.03 -7.19 37.69
C VAL A 10 -23.49 -7.17 36.26
N SER A 11 -23.35 -5.98 35.68
CA SER A 11 -22.70 -5.81 34.39
C SER A 11 -21.21 -6.10 34.54
N ARG A 12 -20.81 -7.36 34.31
CA ARG A 12 -19.39 -7.70 34.11
C ARG A 12 -18.92 -7.00 32.85
N ARG A 13 -18.28 -5.83 33.00
CA ARG A 13 -17.49 -5.23 31.92
C ARG A 13 -16.36 -6.21 31.61
N LEU A 14 -16.54 -7.04 30.59
CA LEU A 14 -15.45 -7.84 30.05
C LEU A 14 -14.30 -6.87 29.71
N PRO A 15 -13.05 -7.18 30.11
CA PRO A 15 -11.92 -6.32 29.80
C PRO A 15 -11.90 -6.06 28.30
N SER A 16 -12.05 -4.80 27.94
CA SER A 16 -12.09 -4.35 26.54
C SER A 16 -10.82 -4.82 25.85
N GLY A 17 -10.94 -5.80 24.93
CA GLY A 17 -9.82 -6.39 24.18
C GLY A 17 -8.94 -5.39 23.40
N GLY A 18 -9.34 -4.12 23.36
CA GLY A 18 -8.54 -3.02 22.85
C GLY A 18 -7.20 -2.82 23.57
N ARG A 19 -7.10 -3.03 24.90
CA ARG A 19 -5.85 -2.80 25.66
C ARG A 19 -4.74 -3.81 25.31
N LEU A 20 -5.10 -5.06 25.08
CA LEU A 20 -4.15 -6.10 24.68
C LEU A 20 -3.68 -5.87 23.24
N LEU A 21 -4.61 -5.54 22.33
CA LEU A 21 -4.29 -5.21 20.94
C LEU A 21 -3.38 -3.98 20.81
N THR A 22 -3.56 -2.97 21.67
CA THR A 22 -2.65 -1.80 21.70
C THR A 22 -1.23 -2.15 22.16
N ALA A 23 -1.03 -3.21 22.93
CA ALA A 23 0.30 -3.65 23.36
C ALA A 23 0.97 -4.58 22.35
N ILE A 24 0.18 -5.39 21.62
CA ILE A 24 0.70 -6.38 20.66
C ILE A 24 1.39 -5.72 19.46
N VAL A 25 0.81 -4.65 18.90
CA VAL A 25 1.40 -4.01 17.71
C VAL A 25 2.77 -3.39 18.00
N PRO A 26 2.97 -2.59 19.08
CA PRO A 26 4.30 -2.12 19.47
C PRO A 26 5.28 -3.27 19.74
N ALA A 27 4.85 -4.32 20.44
CA ALA A 27 5.71 -5.48 20.69
C ALA A 27 6.17 -6.16 19.39
N LEU A 28 5.27 -6.27 18.41
CA LEU A 28 5.60 -6.81 17.08
C LEU A 28 6.59 -5.92 16.33
N LEU A 29 6.44 -4.59 16.39
CA LEU A 29 7.37 -3.66 15.76
C LEU A 29 8.74 -3.66 16.45
N LEU A 30 8.77 -3.78 17.77
CA LEU A 30 10.01 -3.95 18.54
C LEU A 30 10.71 -5.26 18.17
N LEU A 31 9.97 -6.36 18.02
CA LEU A 31 10.51 -7.62 17.51
C LEU A 31 11.08 -7.45 16.09
N ALA A 32 10.33 -6.80 15.19
CA ALA A 32 10.77 -6.56 13.82
C ALA A 32 12.04 -5.70 13.75
N PHE A 33 12.15 -4.69 14.63
CA PHE A 33 13.34 -3.86 14.78
C PHE A 33 14.51 -4.68 15.33
N ALA A 34 14.32 -5.41 16.44
CA ALA A 34 15.34 -6.23 17.07
C ALA A 34 15.95 -7.24 16.09
N LEU A 35 15.12 -7.92 15.29
CA LEU A 35 15.56 -8.86 14.27
C LEU A 35 16.38 -8.19 13.15
N ARG A 36 16.07 -6.94 12.80
CA ARG A 36 16.77 -6.19 11.74
C ARG A 36 18.08 -5.56 12.22
N VAL A 37 18.20 -5.22 13.50
CA VAL A 37 19.45 -4.68 14.06
C VAL A 37 20.38 -5.77 14.58
N HIS A 38 19.87 -6.98 14.81
CA HIS A 38 20.68 -8.11 15.28
C HIS A 38 21.81 -8.41 14.29
N ARG A 39 23.06 -8.25 14.75
CA ARG A 39 24.30 -8.52 14.00
C ARG A 39 24.50 -7.68 12.73
N ILE A 40 23.86 -6.51 12.66
CA ILE A 40 23.88 -5.64 11.47
C ILE A 40 25.28 -5.15 11.07
N GLY A 41 26.21 -5.07 12.03
CA GLY A 41 27.60 -4.66 11.81
C GLY A 41 28.59 -5.81 11.59
N GLU A 42 28.16 -7.07 11.65
CA GLU A 42 29.09 -8.21 11.55
C GLU A 42 29.37 -8.64 10.10
N GLN A 43 28.49 -8.25 9.17
CA GLN A 43 28.64 -8.57 7.76
C GLN A 43 29.54 -7.53 7.10
N ARG A 44 30.55 -8.01 6.37
CA ARG A 44 31.42 -7.13 5.58
C ARG A 44 30.65 -6.53 4.42
N VAL A 45 30.89 -5.25 4.15
CA VAL A 45 30.41 -4.60 2.92
C VAL A 45 30.90 -5.37 1.70
N TRP A 46 29.95 -5.89 0.94
CA TRP A 46 30.21 -6.54 -0.34
C TRP A 46 30.16 -5.52 -1.49
N TRP A 47 30.60 -5.94 -2.67
CA TRP A 47 30.79 -5.08 -3.85
C TRP A 47 29.61 -4.12 -4.09
N ASP A 48 28.42 -4.69 -4.02
CA ASP A 48 27.16 -4.06 -4.31
C ASP A 48 26.80 -2.95 -3.30
N GLU A 49 27.05 -3.18 -2.02
CA GLU A 49 26.91 -2.15 -0.97
C GLU A 49 28.01 -1.10 -1.09
N GLY A 50 29.24 -1.50 -1.41
CA GLY A 50 30.38 -0.60 -1.60
C GLY A 50 30.11 0.46 -2.67
N TRP A 51 29.48 0.07 -3.78
CA TRP A 51 29.00 1.02 -4.80
C TRP A 51 28.05 2.06 -4.21
N SER A 52 27.08 1.62 -3.41
CA SER A 52 26.07 2.51 -2.82
C SER A 52 26.69 3.49 -1.83
N VAL A 53 27.63 3.00 -1.00
CA VAL A 53 28.40 3.83 -0.08
C VAL A 53 29.26 4.85 -0.84
N TRP A 54 29.91 4.44 -1.93
CA TRP A 54 30.74 5.33 -2.76
C TRP A 54 29.91 6.44 -3.42
N VAL A 55 28.78 6.10 -4.05
CA VAL A 55 27.88 7.09 -4.68
C VAL A 55 27.36 8.09 -3.65
N ALA A 56 27.00 7.64 -2.43
CA ALA A 56 26.52 8.51 -1.36
C ALA A 56 27.54 9.56 -0.87
N ARG A 57 28.81 9.48 -1.29
CA ARG A 57 29.84 10.48 -0.98
C ARG A 57 29.83 11.69 -1.89
N PHE A 58 29.16 11.61 -3.02
CA PHE A 58 29.08 12.71 -3.98
C PHE A 58 28.10 13.79 -3.54
N SER A 59 28.15 14.94 -4.22
CA SER A 59 27.13 15.98 -4.08
C SER A 59 25.79 15.47 -4.62
N SER A 60 24.65 15.95 -4.10
CA SER A 60 23.32 15.52 -4.60
C SER A 60 23.18 15.63 -6.12
N LEU A 61 23.69 16.70 -6.73
CA LEU A 61 23.61 16.83 -8.19
C LEU A 61 24.42 15.74 -8.92
N ASP A 62 25.58 15.38 -8.38
CA ASP A 62 26.43 14.35 -8.96
C ASP A 62 25.87 12.95 -8.70
N ILE A 63 25.18 12.71 -7.57
CA ILE A 63 24.42 11.49 -7.32
C ILE A 63 23.35 11.32 -8.40
N LEU A 64 22.55 12.36 -8.69
CA LEU A 64 21.54 12.32 -9.75
C LEU A 64 22.14 12.05 -11.13
N ARG A 65 23.29 12.66 -11.44
CA ARG A 65 23.99 12.43 -12.72
C ARG A 65 24.56 11.02 -12.83
N GLN A 66 25.13 10.51 -11.74
CA GLN A 66 25.71 9.17 -11.67
C GLN A 66 24.62 8.11 -11.81
N THR A 67 23.53 8.25 -11.05
CA THR A 67 22.39 7.32 -11.05
C THR A 67 21.51 7.46 -12.29
N GLY A 68 21.53 8.61 -12.99
CA GLY A 68 20.84 8.78 -14.26
C GLY A 68 21.36 7.88 -15.40
N ASN A 69 22.59 7.39 -15.28
CA ASN A 69 23.18 6.41 -16.19
C ASN A 69 23.22 4.98 -15.59
N ASP A 70 22.65 4.80 -14.40
CA ASP A 70 22.59 3.53 -13.68
C ASP A 70 21.19 2.90 -13.85
N VAL A 71 21.08 1.60 -13.57
CA VAL A 71 19.79 0.89 -13.50
C VAL A 71 19.04 1.19 -12.20
N HIS A 72 19.73 1.75 -11.20
CA HIS A 72 19.18 1.98 -9.87
C HIS A 72 18.59 3.39 -9.72
N PRO A 73 17.38 3.53 -9.14
CA PRO A 73 16.73 4.82 -8.98
C PRO A 73 17.46 5.72 -7.95
N PRO A 74 17.54 7.05 -8.18
CA PRO A 74 18.35 7.99 -7.40
C PRO A 74 17.92 8.12 -5.94
N LEU A 75 16.63 7.94 -5.65
CA LEU A 75 16.03 8.32 -4.36
C LEU A 75 16.71 7.66 -3.16
N TYR A 76 17.10 6.39 -3.28
CA TYR A 76 17.76 5.70 -2.17
C TYR A 76 19.13 6.30 -1.87
N PHE A 77 19.91 6.65 -2.89
CA PHE A 77 21.26 7.21 -2.73
C PHE A 77 21.23 8.61 -2.14
N GLU A 78 20.24 9.44 -2.50
CA GLU A 78 20.03 10.75 -1.87
C GLU A 78 19.68 10.62 -0.39
N LEU A 79 18.78 9.70 -0.05
CA LEU A 79 18.43 9.44 1.36
C LEU A 79 19.64 8.90 2.14
N LEU A 80 20.45 8.05 1.50
CA LEU A 80 21.68 7.54 2.09
C LEU A 80 22.73 8.65 2.29
N HIS A 81 22.87 9.58 1.34
CA HIS A 81 23.74 10.75 1.45
C HIS A 81 23.37 11.62 2.65
N LEU A 82 22.09 11.94 2.81
CA LEU A 82 21.58 12.71 3.95
C LEU A 82 21.75 11.94 5.26
N TRP A 83 21.45 10.63 5.26
CA TRP A 83 21.59 9.79 6.45
C TRP A 83 23.05 9.64 6.90
N ARG A 84 23.97 9.48 5.94
CA ARG A 84 25.43 9.44 6.18
C ARG A 84 25.91 10.73 6.85
N ALA A 85 25.42 11.89 6.43
CA ALA A 85 25.77 13.17 7.04
C ALA A 85 25.36 13.26 8.52
N LEU A 86 24.31 12.54 8.94
CA LEU A 86 23.82 12.51 10.32
C LEU A 86 24.42 11.38 11.17
N SER A 87 24.64 10.21 10.57
CA SER A 87 24.99 8.97 11.26
C SER A 87 26.47 8.57 11.13
N GLY A 88 27.21 9.19 10.21
CA GLY A 88 28.61 8.88 9.92
C GLY A 88 28.78 7.83 8.82
N ASP A 89 30.02 7.33 8.72
CA ASP A 89 30.48 6.38 7.69
C ASP A 89 30.54 4.92 8.18
N GLU A 90 30.11 4.66 9.42
CA GLU A 90 30.12 3.32 10.00
C GLU A 90 29.13 2.38 9.28
N GLU A 91 29.57 1.17 8.93
CA GLU A 91 28.77 0.23 8.12
C GLU A 91 27.41 -0.09 8.79
N ALA A 92 27.44 -0.31 10.11
CA ALA A 92 26.24 -0.56 10.89
C ALA A 92 25.28 0.64 10.84
N ALA A 93 25.82 1.86 10.92
CA ALA A 93 25.02 3.08 10.90
C ALA A 93 24.34 3.30 9.55
N LEU A 94 25.04 3.04 8.44
CA LEU A 94 24.47 3.14 7.10
C LEU A 94 23.36 2.11 6.87
N ARG A 95 23.52 0.88 7.36
CA ARG A 95 22.49 -0.17 7.29
C ARG A 95 21.24 0.13 8.13
N LEU A 96 21.34 0.97 9.17
CA LEU A 96 20.18 1.37 9.98
C LEU A 96 19.12 2.10 9.15
N LEU A 97 19.51 2.82 8.08
CA LEU A 97 18.55 3.44 7.17
C LEU A 97 17.64 2.40 6.51
N SER A 98 18.24 1.33 5.97
CA SER A 98 17.50 0.21 5.37
C SER A 98 16.68 -0.54 6.41
N ALA A 99 17.22 -0.73 7.62
CA ALA A 99 16.51 -1.39 8.71
C ALA A 99 15.27 -0.60 9.12
N PHE A 100 15.37 0.72 9.16
CA PHE A 100 14.26 1.62 9.44
C PHE A 100 13.13 1.47 8.41
N PHE A 101 13.45 1.48 7.10
CA PHE A 101 12.45 1.22 6.06
C PHE A 101 11.84 -0.19 6.17
N GLY A 102 12.64 -1.18 6.56
CA GLY A 102 12.17 -2.53 6.84
C GLY A 102 11.11 -2.59 7.94
N VAL A 103 11.32 -1.86 9.05
CA VAL A 103 10.34 -1.79 10.16
C VAL A 103 9.08 -1.03 9.74
N LEU A 104 9.22 0.07 9.01
CA LEU A 104 8.06 0.80 8.44
C LEU A 104 7.24 -0.09 7.51
N THR A 105 7.91 -0.94 6.72
CA THR A 105 7.23 -1.90 5.85
C THR A 105 6.37 -2.86 6.67
N VAL A 106 6.89 -3.41 7.77
CA VAL A 106 6.11 -4.29 8.68
C VAL A 106 4.90 -3.56 9.27
N ALA A 107 5.07 -2.31 9.72
CA ALA A 107 3.97 -1.51 10.25
C ALA A 107 2.87 -1.27 9.20
N LEU A 108 3.28 -0.96 7.98
CA LEU A 108 2.36 -0.74 6.86
C LEU A 108 1.69 -2.05 6.42
N THR A 109 2.36 -3.20 6.51
CA THR A 109 1.78 -4.53 6.21
C THR A 109 0.65 -4.84 7.19
N TYR A 110 0.83 -4.55 8.48
CA TYR A 110 -0.23 -4.67 9.47
C TYR A 110 -1.44 -3.81 9.09
N ALA A 111 -1.20 -2.53 8.77
CA ALA A 111 -2.27 -1.59 8.43
C ALA A 111 -3.03 -2.01 7.17
N LEU A 112 -2.30 -2.44 6.13
CA LEU A 112 -2.87 -2.91 4.87
C LEU A 112 -3.64 -4.22 5.04
N GLY A 113 -3.04 -5.22 5.69
CA GLY A 113 -3.69 -6.52 5.92
C GLY A 113 -4.99 -6.37 6.72
N ARG A 114 -4.98 -5.54 7.78
CA ARG A 114 -6.19 -5.23 8.55
C ARG A 114 -7.23 -4.52 7.70
N ARG A 115 -6.82 -3.58 6.83
CA ARG A 115 -7.74 -2.83 5.98
C ARG A 115 -8.40 -3.71 4.92
N MET A 116 -7.63 -4.59 4.26
CA MET A 116 -8.15 -5.51 3.25
C MET A 116 -9.13 -6.50 3.88
N ALA A 117 -8.79 -7.05 5.05
CA ALA A 117 -9.63 -8.02 5.73
C ALA A 117 -10.94 -7.43 6.28
N ARG A 118 -11.00 -6.13 6.61
CA ARG A 118 -12.23 -5.46 7.09
C ARG A 118 -13.38 -5.48 6.08
N GLY A 119 -13.11 -5.64 4.78
CA GLY A 119 -14.14 -5.75 3.75
C GLY A 119 -14.86 -7.09 3.72
N THR A 120 -14.29 -8.12 4.34
CA THR A 120 -14.74 -9.53 4.22
C THR A 120 -14.95 -10.21 5.56
N LEU A 121 -14.18 -9.84 6.58
CA LEU A 121 -14.12 -10.50 7.89
C LEU A 121 -14.60 -9.57 9.00
N SER A 122 -15.05 -10.14 10.12
CA SER A 122 -15.33 -9.40 11.35
C SER A 122 -14.08 -8.66 11.85
N SER A 123 -14.27 -7.53 12.54
CA SER A 123 -13.20 -6.62 13.03
C SER A 123 -12.08 -7.33 13.81
N GLY A 124 -12.43 -8.36 14.60
CA GLY A 124 -11.47 -9.19 15.32
C GLY A 124 -10.57 -9.99 14.39
N PHE A 125 -11.17 -10.76 13.47
CA PHE A 125 -10.43 -11.54 12.47
C PHE A 125 -9.63 -10.67 11.50
N ALA A 126 -10.13 -9.49 11.14
CA ALA A 126 -9.37 -8.54 10.33
C ALA A 126 -8.11 -8.05 11.04
N THR A 127 -8.19 -7.84 12.35
CA THR A 127 -7.02 -7.45 13.16
C THR A 127 -6.03 -8.61 13.26
N LEU A 128 -6.50 -9.84 13.46
CA LEU A 128 -5.67 -11.03 13.45
C LEU A 128 -4.97 -11.22 12.09
N ALA A 129 -5.69 -11.05 10.98
CA ALA A 129 -5.13 -11.16 9.63
C ALA A 129 -3.99 -10.15 9.41
N GLY A 130 -4.17 -8.90 9.82
CA GLY A 130 -3.11 -7.89 9.78
C GLY A 130 -1.91 -8.25 10.66
N LEU A 131 -2.14 -8.75 11.88
CA LEU A 131 -1.08 -9.17 12.79
C LEU A 131 -0.27 -10.35 12.24
N LEU A 132 -0.95 -11.36 11.69
CA LEU A 132 -0.30 -12.54 11.09
C LEU A 132 0.50 -12.15 9.85
N ALA A 133 -0.04 -11.29 8.99
CA ALA A 133 0.68 -10.79 7.81
C ALA A 133 1.96 -10.05 8.20
N ALA A 134 1.86 -9.14 9.18
CA ALA A 134 3.02 -8.40 9.68
C ALA A 134 4.02 -9.32 10.41
N LEU A 135 3.56 -10.32 11.16
CA LEU A 135 4.41 -11.31 11.83
C LEU A 135 5.21 -12.15 10.82
N PHE A 136 4.55 -12.66 9.79
CA PHE A 136 5.24 -13.42 8.74
C PHE A 136 6.28 -12.58 8.02
N LEU A 137 6.00 -11.30 7.75
CA LEU A 137 7.00 -10.40 7.17
C LEU A 137 8.10 -10.03 8.16
N ALA A 138 7.79 -9.87 9.45
CA ALA A 138 8.76 -9.52 10.48
C ALA A 138 9.84 -10.61 10.65
N VAL A 139 9.44 -11.89 10.60
CA VAL A 139 10.30 -13.07 10.79
C VAL A 139 10.89 -13.60 9.47
N SER A 140 10.39 -13.13 8.31
CA SER A 140 10.89 -13.55 7.00
C SER A 140 12.37 -13.24 6.84
N ARG A 141 13.19 -14.30 6.63
CA ARG A 141 14.63 -14.19 6.42
C ARG A 141 14.98 -13.24 5.27
N PHE A 142 14.24 -13.29 4.16
CA PHE A 142 14.47 -12.42 3.01
C PHE A 142 14.22 -10.95 3.33
N ALA A 143 13.13 -10.66 4.04
CA ALA A 143 12.82 -9.30 4.46
C ALA A 143 13.84 -8.75 5.45
N ILE A 144 14.37 -9.60 6.34
CA ILE A 144 15.45 -9.23 7.27
C ILE A 144 16.74 -8.97 6.50
N ALA A 145 17.17 -9.88 5.63
CA ALA A 145 18.40 -9.73 4.84
C ALA A 145 18.40 -8.42 4.02
N TRP A 146 17.34 -8.15 3.27
CA TRP A 146 17.23 -6.91 2.50
C TRP A 146 17.11 -5.65 3.36
N SER A 147 16.66 -5.77 4.61
CA SER A 147 16.65 -4.66 5.56
C SER A 147 18.04 -4.41 6.18
N GLN A 148 18.95 -5.37 6.11
CA GLN A 148 20.32 -5.26 6.62
C GLN A 148 21.33 -4.89 5.53
N GLU A 149 20.89 -4.72 4.28
CA GLU A 149 21.77 -4.31 3.19
C GLU A 149 21.73 -2.79 2.95
N ILE A 150 22.87 -2.18 2.63
CA ILE A 150 22.98 -0.78 2.17
C ILE A 150 22.50 -0.69 0.71
N ARG A 151 21.24 -1.07 0.47
CA ARG A 151 20.61 -1.17 -0.84
C ARG A 151 19.16 -0.68 -0.85
N MET A 152 18.69 -0.33 -2.05
CA MET A 152 17.34 0.19 -2.28
C MET A 152 16.20 -0.82 -2.07
N TYR A 153 16.48 -2.10 -1.77
CA TYR A 153 15.47 -3.15 -1.65
C TYR A 153 14.45 -2.86 -0.54
N ALA A 154 14.92 -2.44 0.65
CA ALA A 154 14.04 -2.11 1.76
C ALA A 154 13.12 -0.92 1.45
N LEU A 155 13.66 0.10 0.78
CA LEU A 155 12.88 1.26 0.33
C LEU A 155 11.88 0.86 -0.76
N ALA A 156 12.29 0.02 -1.72
CA ALA A 156 11.41 -0.45 -2.79
C ALA A 156 10.23 -1.26 -2.25
N MET A 157 10.45 -2.13 -1.26
CA MET A 157 9.38 -2.85 -0.57
C MET A 157 8.39 -1.88 0.10
N LEU A 158 8.90 -0.88 0.84
CA LEU A 158 8.08 0.12 1.51
C LEU A 158 7.22 0.90 0.51
N LEU A 159 7.82 1.41 -0.56
CA LEU A 159 7.14 2.20 -1.58
C LEU A 159 6.13 1.37 -2.38
N GLY A 160 6.46 0.11 -2.71
CA GLY A 160 5.53 -0.81 -3.36
C GLY A 160 4.31 -1.10 -2.48
N LEU A 161 4.53 -1.25 -1.17
CA LEU A 161 3.44 -1.43 -0.22
C LEU A 161 2.62 -0.14 -0.02
N LEU A 162 3.25 1.03 -0.08
CA LEU A 162 2.57 2.31 0.00
C LEU A 162 1.70 2.56 -1.24
N LEU A 163 2.17 2.16 -2.42
CA LEU A 163 1.39 2.25 -3.66
C LEU A 163 0.18 1.32 -3.64
N THR A 164 0.32 0.12 -3.07
CA THR A 164 -0.80 -0.84 -2.93
C THR A 164 -1.76 -0.46 -1.80
N SER A 165 -1.29 0.26 -0.78
CA SER A 165 -2.18 0.87 0.21
C SER A 165 -3.03 1.92 -0.48
N PRO A 166 -4.36 1.74 -0.60
CA PRO A 166 -5.19 2.68 -1.34
C PRO A 166 -5.27 4.00 -0.55
N GLY A 167 -4.35 4.93 -0.79
CA GLY A 167 -4.33 6.26 -0.19
C GLY A 167 -5.52 7.13 -0.59
N CYS A 168 -6.29 6.73 -1.61
CA CYS A 168 -7.52 7.40 -2.04
C CYS A 168 -8.76 6.57 -1.69
N GLY A 169 -9.76 7.28 -1.18
CA GLY A 169 -10.88 6.76 -0.41
C GLY A 169 -11.71 5.66 -1.06
N ASN A 170 -12.30 4.83 -0.21
CA ASN A 170 -13.59 4.17 -0.45
C ASN A 170 -13.82 3.50 -1.82
N CYS A 171 -12.78 3.00 -2.49
CA CYS A 171 -12.93 1.87 -3.41
C CYS A 171 -13.15 0.61 -2.58
N ALA A 172 -14.26 0.59 -1.84
CA ALA A 172 -14.79 -0.64 -1.31
C ALA A 172 -15.19 -1.48 -2.53
N TRP A 173 -14.59 -2.65 -2.66
CA TRP A 173 -15.13 -3.72 -3.48
C TRP A 173 -16.51 -4.09 -2.92
N ARG A 174 -17.54 -3.33 -3.30
CA ARG A 174 -18.92 -3.72 -3.03
C ARG A 174 -19.30 -4.76 -4.07
N PRO A 175 -19.76 -5.95 -3.68
CA PRO A 175 -20.44 -6.82 -4.63
C PRO A 175 -21.62 -6.02 -5.19
N THR A 176 -21.64 -5.78 -6.50
CA THR A 176 -22.82 -5.27 -7.19
C THR A 176 -23.84 -6.40 -7.22
N GLY A 177 -24.58 -6.52 -6.13
CA GLY A 177 -25.71 -7.42 -6.02
C GLY A 177 -26.76 -6.72 -5.19
N ASP A 178 -27.56 -5.86 -5.84
CA ASP A 178 -28.93 -5.68 -5.37
C ASP A 178 -29.60 -7.05 -5.53
N ALA A 179 -29.72 -7.76 -4.42
CA ALA A 179 -30.36 -9.06 -4.33
C ALA A 179 -31.89 -8.93 -4.43
N SER A 180 -32.39 -8.27 -5.49
CA SER A 180 -33.83 -8.10 -5.72
C SER A 180 -34.30 -8.43 -7.14
N SER A 181 -33.43 -8.88 -8.06
CA SER A 181 -33.93 -9.33 -9.36
C SER A 181 -33.20 -10.52 -9.96
N ARG A 182 -33.90 -11.66 -9.88
CA ARG A 182 -33.88 -12.86 -10.76
C ARG A 182 -32.74 -13.85 -10.59
N ALA A 183 -33.15 -15.02 -10.11
CA ALA A 183 -32.45 -16.28 -10.21
C ALA A 183 -32.13 -16.63 -11.69
N GLY A 184 -30.88 -17.02 -11.93
CA GLY A 184 -30.40 -17.68 -13.14
C GLY A 184 -29.06 -18.37 -12.82
N PRO A 185 -28.80 -19.58 -13.34
CA PRO A 185 -27.61 -20.34 -12.96
C PRO A 185 -26.42 -19.87 -13.79
N GLY A 186 -25.45 -19.23 -13.16
CA GLY A 186 -24.21 -18.83 -13.83
C GLY A 186 -23.37 -17.89 -12.98
N CYS A 187 -22.48 -18.43 -12.16
CA CYS A 187 -21.42 -17.66 -11.52
C CYS A 187 -20.45 -17.15 -12.59
N ASN A 188 -20.68 -15.95 -13.12
CA ASN A 188 -19.77 -15.29 -14.03
C ASN A 188 -18.83 -14.36 -13.25
N PHE A 189 -17.55 -14.75 -13.15
CA PHE A 189 -16.49 -14.07 -12.39
C PHE A 189 -16.05 -12.71 -12.98
N SER A 190 -16.73 -12.21 -14.02
CA SER A 190 -16.29 -11.08 -14.84
C SER A 190 -16.83 -9.70 -14.43
N SER A 191 -17.62 -9.57 -13.37
CA SER A 191 -18.27 -8.30 -13.00
C SER A 191 -17.66 -7.59 -11.78
N TRP A 192 -16.34 -7.56 -11.72
CA TRP A 192 -15.60 -6.75 -10.74
C TRP A 192 -15.40 -5.33 -11.30
N ARG A 193 -16.20 -4.34 -10.88
CA ARG A 193 -16.00 -2.93 -11.25
C ARG A 193 -15.49 -2.12 -10.06
N CYS A 194 -14.43 -1.35 -10.27
CA CYS A 194 -14.02 -0.29 -9.36
C CYS A 194 -15.08 0.82 -9.36
N PHE A 195 -15.72 1.05 -8.21
CA PHE A 195 -16.59 2.19 -7.98
C PHE A 195 -15.80 3.26 -7.22
N CYS A 196 -15.50 4.38 -7.89
CA CYS A 196 -15.00 5.59 -7.23
C CYS A 196 -16.20 6.49 -6.89
N PRO A 197 -16.61 6.61 -5.62
CA PRO A 197 -17.60 7.61 -5.25
C PRO A 197 -16.95 9.00 -5.33
N GLY A 198 -17.29 9.78 -6.36
CA GLY A 198 -16.81 11.17 -6.47
C GLY A 198 -16.64 11.74 -7.88
N ARG A 199 -16.98 11.02 -8.96
CA ARG A 199 -16.87 11.55 -10.34
C ARG A 199 -18.19 11.45 -11.10
N SER A 200 -19.27 11.99 -10.55
CA SER A 200 -20.59 12.02 -11.19
C SER A 200 -20.77 13.15 -12.21
N THR A 201 -19.81 14.05 -12.42
CA THR A 201 -20.01 15.23 -13.28
C THR A 201 -19.29 15.21 -14.63
N LEU A 202 -18.50 14.18 -14.96
CA LEU A 202 -17.80 14.10 -16.26
C LEU A 202 -18.33 13.00 -17.19
N ARG A 203 -19.63 12.71 -17.14
CA ARG A 203 -20.30 11.78 -18.09
C ARG A 203 -21.18 12.46 -19.14
N ALA A 204 -21.11 13.79 -19.26
CA ALA A 204 -21.94 14.54 -20.22
C ALA A 204 -21.22 14.96 -21.52
N ALA A 205 -19.91 14.74 -21.67
CA ALA A 205 -19.16 15.29 -22.82
C ALA A 205 -18.89 14.32 -23.98
N PHE A 206 -19.27 13.04 -23.89
CA PHE A 206 -18.92 12.02 -24.91
C PHE A 206 -20.12 11.15 -25.31
N SER A 207 -21.27 11.76 -25.62
CA SER A 207 -22.41 11.06 -26.24
C SER A 207 -22.88 11.68 -27.57
N ALA A 208 -22.09 12.56 -28.19
CA ALA A 208 -22.38 13.01 -29.55
C ALA A 208 -22.04 11.88 -30.54
N ARG A 209 -23.04 11.09 -30.91
CA ARG A 209 -22.95 10.13 -32.03
C ARG A 209 -22.65 10.93 -33.32
N PRO A 210 -21.68 10.52 -34.16
CA PRO A 210 -21.53 11.12 -35.48
C PRO A 210 -22.78 10.81 -36.34
N ARG A 211 -23.35 11.85 -36.96
CA ARG A 211 -24.44 11.70 -37.94
C ARG A 211 -23.91 10.94 -39.17
N PRO A 212 -24.65 9.96 -39.73
CA PRO A 212 -24.25 9.33 -40.98
C PRO A 212 -24.33 10.34 -42.14
N ARG A 213 -23.28 10.37 -42.98
CA ARG A 213 -23.24 11.15 -44.22
C ARG A 213 -24.21 10.55 -45.24
N PRO A 214 -25.03 11.35 -45.95
CA PRO A 214 -25.81 10.84 -47.07
C PRO A 214 -24.91 10.58 -48.30
N SER A 215 -25.22 9.50 -49.00
CA SER A 215 -24.53 8.97 -50.18
C SER A 215 -24.74 9.80 -51.44
N LEU A 216 -23.69 9.87 -52.26
CA LEU A 216 -23.45 10.69 -53.46
C LEU A 216 -24.26 10.33 -54.74
N TRP A 217 -25.50 9.86 -54.63
CA TRP A 217 -26.30 9.51 -55.81
C TRP A 217 -27.78 9.87 -55.63
N ALA A 218 -28.10 11.15 -55.76
CA ALA A 218 -29.47 11.57 -56.03
C ALA A 218 -29.51 12.97 -56.66
N ILE A 219 -29.77 12.96 -57.98
CA ILE A 219 -30.64 13.91 -58.69
C ILE A 219 -29.99 15.22 -59.14
N PHE A 220 -29.24 15.11 -60.25
CA PHE A 220 -29.41 16.01 -61.38
C PHE A 220 -30.77 15.67 -62.04
N SER A 221 -31.73 16.60 -62.06
CA SER A 221 -32.53 16.94 -63.27
C SER A 221 -33.61 18.00 -62.97
N THR A 222 -33.63 19.02 -63.84
CA THR A 222 -34.79 19.85 -64.29
C THR A 222 -35.49 20.74 -63.26
N SER A 223 -35.24 22.06 -63.23
CA SER A 223 -35.81 23.15 -64.06
C SER A 223 -37.34 23.26 -64.01
N THR A 224 -37.90 24.21 -63.25
CA THR A 224 -38.61 25.43 -63.68
C THR A 224 -39.31 25.94 -62.40
N GLY A 225 -39.45 27.22 -62.02
CA GLY A 225 -39.90 28.39 -62.76
C GLY A 225 -41.15 28.94 -62.06
N ARG A 226 -41.00 30.07 -61.33
CA ARG A 226 -41.99 31.09 -60.90
C ARG A 226 -43.49 30.71 -60.83
N CYS A 227 -44.06 30.76 -59.62
CA CYS A 227 -45.02 31.76 -59.11
C CYS A 227 -45.60 31.23 -57.78
#